data_AF-A0A8T5ZBY6-F1
#
_entry.id   AF-A0A8T5ZBY6-F1
#
_cell.length_a   1.000
_cell.length_b   1.000
_cell.length_c   1.000
_cell.angle_alpha   90.00
_cell.angle_beta   90.00
_cell.angle_gamma   90.00
#
_symmetry.space_group_name_H-M   'P 1'
#
loop_
_entity.id
_entity.type
_entity.pdbx_description
1 polymer ?
#
loop_
_entity_poly.entity_id
_entity_poly.type
_entity_poly.pdbx_seq_one_letter_code
_entity_poly.pdbx_strand_id
1 'polypeptide(L)'
;MLRKITLIESDYYLSYLNINAHNYSSSNFCDGKFLSFMKENFNITKLPYGIKLVDLIISGAKTDELFVKLPVEYFNKWKNYPVLGFNEEDSNSETTSNAKFFNLKMLPIESSNLNDFLHPYDTVLKTPFLNRYKSEHPFALEVKEHANGRKFRPYESYLAYWRSYVIFETVQNCKFIDRYLDSERGIAFFKKTFFCLNEFWVKNYSDTFNRIALYKSFMTRIRLANNTECFTGGEISEFILSHCKSSILDLQSDMTLLLKIHSTWKRKYNTSTITSYVQAIELLKKDIYYLFEWLCYTGMSETEVIEKWSYSENDREMREWSELKGVLDFEELKFSSSFIKYVPHYSKSLEHQIPSCRYTQIYDYLKSFGSFSPWIRGFYDLHKSINNKTHIQLIQSRVIDNLLLISIRTEIVIREIFSSISNEPSPDDLRTIFLGLPKFIQDDISASVFNRISDNANWKLTKLNERSEDIFSKLSSCNTGKNWSNEQKYFFEQIFKFITSRNYFAHHYYKDEELNDQVNSLARDVLVSCLNSLLYISALATQVIAWRKK
;
A
#
# COMPACT_ATOMS: atom_id res chain seq x y z
N MET A 1 -1.91 10.67 4.34
CA MET A 1 -0.86 10.42 3.33
C MET A 1 -1.49 9.59 2.23
N LEU A 2 -1.34 9.97 0.95
CA LEU A 2 -1.94 9.22 -0.18
C LEU A 2 -1.16 7.91 -0.37
N ARG A 3 -1.75 6.79 0.04
CA ARG A 3 -1.20 5.46 -0.21
C ARG A 3 -1.40 5.12 -1.69
N LYS A 4 -0.32 4.83 -2.40
CA LYS A 4 -0.39 4.55 -3.84
C LYS A 4 -0.68 3.07 -4.06
N ILE A 5 -1.94 2.75 -4.32
CA ILE A 5 -2.34 1.44 -4.84
C ILE A 5 -2.40 1.56 -6.36
N THR A 6 -1.80 0.62 -7.07
CA THR A 6 -1.99 0.52 -8.52
C THR A 6 -3.38 -0.03 -8.79
N LEU A 7 -4.24 0.81 -9.37
CA LEU A 7 -5.57 0.44 -9.83
C LEU A 7 -5.47 -0.01 -11.29
N ILE A 8 -6.14 -1.11 -11.62
CA ILE A 8 -6.14 -1.68 -12.97
C ILE A 8 -7.59 -1.96 -13.34
N GLU A 9 -8.01 -1.60 -14.56
CA GLU A 9 -9.39 -1.79 -15.02
C GLU A 9 -9.85 -3.26 -14.99
N SER A 10 -8.91 -4.21 -15.10
CA SER A 10 -9.21 -5.64 -14.95
C SER A 10 -9.81 -5.98 -13.59
N ASP A 11 -9.54 -5.15 -12.56
CA ASP A 11 -10.07 -5.36 -11.21
C ASP A 11 -11.60 -5.11 -11.14
N TYR A 12 -12.23 -4.53 -12.17
CA TYR A 12 -13.69 -4.41 -12.22
C TYR A 12 -14.42 -5.76 -12.20
N TYR A 13 -13.74 -6.81 -12.68
CA TYR A 13 -14.34 -8.11 -12.93
C TYR A 13 -13.97 -9.15 -11.87
N LEU A 14 -13.34 -8.77 -10.75
CA LEU A 14 -12.81 -9.73 -9.78
C LEU A 14 -13.87 -10.65 -9.16
N SER A 15 -15.14 -10.24 -9.13
CA SER A 15 -16.25 -11.10 -8.70
C SER A 15 -16.69 -12.10 -9.79
N TYR A 16 -16.47 -11.79 -11.08
CA TYR A 16 -17.02 -12.54 -12.21
C TYR A 16 -16.06 -12.55 -13.42
N LEU A 17 -14.96 -13.28 -13.31
CA LEU A 17 -14.01 -13.50 -14.40
C LEU A 17 -14.51 -14.65 -15.28
N ASN A 18 -14.86 -14.36 -16.54
CA ASN A 18 -15.24 -15.39 -17.51
C ASN A 18 -14.03 -16.25 -17.91
N ILE A 19 -14.31 -17.52 -18.21
CA ILE A 19 -13.30 -18.50 -18.63
C ILE A 19 -13.32 -18.80 -20.13
N ASN A 20 -14.27 -18.19 -20.87
CA ASN A 20 -14.54 -18.45 -22.28
C ASN A 20 -14.81 -19.93 -22.56
N ALA A 21 -15.66 -20.55 -21.74
CA ALA A 21 -15.93 -22.01 -21.78
C ALA A 21 -16.42 -22.49 -23.16
N HIS A 22 -17.01 -21.57 -23.93
CA HIS A 22 -17.49 -21.78 -25.27
C HIS A 22 -16.38 -22.11 -26.28
N ASN A 23 -15.13 -21.68 -26.07
CA ASN A 23 -14.02 -22.01 -26.96
C ASN A 23 -13.53 -23.44 -26.70
N TYR A 24 -13.79 -24.33 -27.65
CA TYR A 24 -13.37 -25.73 -27.54
C TYR A 24 -11.87 -25.94 -27.82
N SER A 25 -11.26 -25.06 -28.62
CA SER A 25 -9.97 -25.29 -29.28
C SER A 25 -8.74 -24.68 -28.59
N SER A 26 -8.90 -24.11 -27.39
CA SER A 26 -7.80 -23.40 -26.71
C SER A 26 -6.62 -24.32 -26.36
N SER A 27 -5.40 -23.85 -26.61
CA SER A 27 -4.17 -24.49 -26.14
C SER A 27 -3.89 -24.26 -24.64
N ASN A 28 -4.51 -23.24 -24.04
CA ASN A 28 -4.38 -22.91 -22.63
C ASN A 28 -5.34 -23.76 -21.78
N PHE A 29 -5.20 -23.75 -20.45
CA PHE A 29 -6.13 -24.48 -19.60
C PHE A 29 -7.54 -23.86 -19.56
N CYS A 30 -7.65 -22.55 -19.80
CA CYS A 30 -8.88 -21.80 -20.09
C CYS A 30 -8.54 -20.57 -20.95
N ASP A 31 -9.54 -19.76 -21.29
CA ASP A 31 -9.37 -18.45 -21.95
C ASP A 31 -10.04 -17.34 -21.10
N GLY A 32 -10.24 -16.15 -21.67
CA GLY A 32 -11.01 -15.08 -21.05
C GLY A 32 -10.26 -14.32 -19.96
N LYS A 33 -11.01 -13.56 -19.16
CA LYS A 33 -10.43 -12.69 -18.12
C LYS A 33 -9.79 -13.49 -16.98
N PHE A 34 -10.29 -14.70 -16.69
CA PHE A 34 -9.70 -15.56 -15.67
C PHE A 34 -8.30 -16.03 -16.07
N LEU A 35 -8.07 -16.39 -17.34
CA LEU A 35 -6.73 -16.72 -17.83
C LEU A 35 -5.78 -15.52 -17.70
N SER A 36 -6.22 -14.32 -18.12
CA SER A 36 -5.41 -13.11 -18.01
C SER A 36 -5.00 -12.86 -16.56
N PHE A 37 -5.94 -12.97 -15.63
CA PHE A 37 -5.67 -12.83 -14.19
C PHE A 37 -4.65 -13.88 -13.69
N MET A 38 -4.81 -15.15 -14.07
CA MET A 38 -3.91 -16.24 -13.68
C MET A 38 -2.49 -16.08 -14.24
N LYS A 39 -2.38 -15.61 -15.48
CA LYS A 39 -1.09 -15.36 -16.13
C LYS A 39 -0.36 -14.20 -15.46
N GLU A 40 -1.06 -13.11 -15.19
CA GLU A 40 -0.48 -11.91 -14.58
C GLU A 40 -0.05 -12.16 -13.13
N ASN A 41 -0.88 -12.85 -12.34
CA ASN A 41 -0.64 -13.00 -10.90
C ASN A 41 0.10 -14.26 -10.50
N PHE A 42 0.09 -15.34 -11.29
CA PHE A 42 0.72 -16.62 -10.94
C PHE A 42 1.59 -17.22 -12.04
N ASN A 43 1.64 -16.61 -13.22
CA ASN A 43 2.32 -17.14 -14.40
C ASN A 43 1.88 -18.58 -14.78
N ILE A 44 0.60 -18.91 -14.57
CA ILE A 44 0.01 -20.22 -14.90
C ILE A 44 -0.84 -20.07 -16.16
N THR A 45 -0.45 -20.77 -17.23
CA THR A 45 -1.17 -20.79 -18.52
C THR A 45 -1.59 -22.20 -18.95
N LYS A 46 -1.05 -23.24 -18.30
CA LYS A 46 -1.35 -24.65 -18.55
C LYS A 46 -1.39 -25.41 -17.22
N LEU A 47 -2.22 -26.44 -17.16
CA LEU A 47 -2.24 -27.41 -16.06
C LEU A 47 -1.56 -28.72 -16.52
N PRO A 48 -1.10 -29.57 -15.58
CA PRO A 48 -0.50 -30.86 -15.90
C PRO A 48 -1.40 -31.70 -16.82
N TYR A 49 -0.77 -32.50 -17.69
CA TYR A 49 -1.46 -33.41 -18.62
C TYR A 49 -2.49 -32.75 -19.55
N GLY A 50 -2.43 -31.43 -19.73
CA GLY A 50 -3.36 -30.72 -20.61
C GLY A 50 -4.78 -30.56 -20.06
N ILE A 51 -4.97 -30.79 -18.74
CA ILE A 51 -6.26 -30.60 -18.06
C ILE A 51 -6.81 -29.20 -18.35
N LYS A 52 -8.08 -29.11 -18.74
CA LYS A 52 -8.78 -27.82 -18.91
C LYS A 52 -9.53 -27.45 -17.65
N LEU A 53 -9.66 -26.15 -17.40
CA LEU A 53 -10.45 -25.62 -16.28
C LEU A 53 -11.91 -26.08 -16.37
N VAL A 54 -12.44 -26.14 -17.59
CA VAL A 54 -13.81 -26.62 -17.83
C VAL A 54 -13.99 -28.06 -17.34
N ASP A 55 -12.97 -28.91 -17.44
CA ASP A 55 -13.02 -30.29 -16.95
C ASP A 55 -13.06 -30.36 -15.42
N LEU A 56 -12.42 -29.40 -14.75
CA LEU A 56 -12.45 -29.26 -13.29
C LEU A 56 -13.80 -28.74 -12.81
N ILE A 57 -14.38 -27.78 -13.54
CA ILE A 57 -15.67 -27.17 -13.23
C ILE A 57 -16.78 -28.23 -13.29
N ILE A 58 -16.96 -28.91 -14.43
CA ILE A 58 -18.02 -29.92 -14.63
C ILE A 58 -17.97 -31.04 -13.58
N SER A 59 -16.76 -31.39 -13.15
CA SER A 59 -16.53 -32.53 -12.26
C SER A 59 -16.80 -32.19 -10.78
N GLY A 60 -17.14 -30.94 -10.43
CA GLY A 60 -17.33 -30.53 -9.03
C GLY A 60 -18.40 -29.46 -8.84
N ALA A 61 -19.29 -29.68 -7.86
CA ALA A 61 -20.27 -28.68 -7.43
C ALA A 61 -19.59 -27.45 -6.80
N LYS A 62 -20.20 -26.26 -6.94
CA LYS A 62 -19.73 -24.98 -6.36
C LYS A 62 -18.32 -24.57 -6.81
N THR A 63 -17.97 -24.90 -8.05
CA THR A 63 -16.70 -24.51 -8.66
C THR A 63 -16.76 -23.14 -9.34
N ASP A 64 -17.97 -22.64 -9.59
CA ASP A 64 -18.25 -21.36 -10.24
C ASP A 64 -19.21 -20.47 -9.44
N GLU A 65 -19.14 -19.15 -9.69
CA GLU A 65 -20.05 -18.16 -9.08
C GLU A 65 -21.29 -17.93 -9.96
N LEU A 66 -21.15 -18.17 -11.26
CA LEU A 66 -22.23 -18.12 -12.23
C LEU A 66 -21.94 -19.07 -13.39
N PHE A 67 -22.93 -19.87 -13.73
CA PHE A 67 -22.94 -20.71 -14.92
C PHE A 67 -24.13 -20.34 -15.82
N VAL A 68 -23.89 -20.20 -17.12
CA VAL A 68 -24.94 -19.84 -18.09
C VAL A 68 -24.92 -20.75 -19.31
N LYS A 69 -26.11 -21.08 -19.82
CA LYS A 69 -26.33 -21.74 -21.11
C LYS A 69 -26.78 -20.70 -22.12
N LEU A 70 -25.94 -20.46 -23.12
CA LEU A 70 -26.20 -19.49 -24.18
C LEU A 70 -26.95 -20.18 -25.34
N PRO A 71 -27.79 -19.44 -26.10
CA PRO A 71 -28.55 -20.02 -27.20
C PRO A 71 -27.61 -20.42 -28.34
N VAL A 72 -27.83 -21.60 -28.92
CA VAL A 72 -27.00 -22.13 -30.03
C VAL A 72 -27.06 -21.19 -31.25
N GLU A 73 -28.21 -20.56 -31.46
CA GLU A 73 -28.46 -19.59 -32.51
C GLU A 73 -27.53 -18.37 -32.42
N TYR A 74 -27.10 -17.99 -31.20
CA TYR A 74 -26.14 -16.90 -31.03
C TYR A 74 -24.79 -17.24 -31.67
N PHE A 75 -24.29 -18.46 -31.43
CA PHE A 75 -23.03 -18.90 -32.03
C PHE A 75 -23.15 -19.13 -33.53
N ASN A 76 -24.26 -19.70 -33.99
CA ASN A 76 -24.48 -19.92 -35.44
C ASN A 76 -24.54 -18.61 -36.24
N LYS A 77 -24.96 -17.50 -35.62
CA LYS A 77 -24.93 -16.17 -36.23
C LYS A 77 -23.54 -15.53 -36.23
N TRP A 78 -22.59 -16.04 -35.43
CA TRP A 78 -21.24 -15.51 -35.34
C TRP A 78 -20.39 -16.01 -36.52
N LYS A 79 -20.57 -15.38 -37.69
CA LYS A 79 -19.92 -15.72 -38.96
C LYS A 79 -18.41 -16.01 -38.83
N ASN A 80 -17.69 -15.19 -38.06
CA ASN A 80 -16.24 -15.30 -37.88
C ASN A 80 -15.80 -16.08 -36.61
N TYR A 81 -16.68 -16.87 -35.99
CA TYR A 81 -16.40 -17.62 -34.76
C TYR A 81 -15.08 -18.41 -34.82
N PRO A 82 -14.22 -18.42 -33.77
CA PRO A 82 -14.34 -17.70 -32.49
C PRO A 82 -13.61 -16.34 -32.49
N VAL A 83 -13.26 -15.78 -33.66
CA VAL A 83 -12.53 -14.50 -33.72
C VAL A 83 -13.47 -13.36 -33.35
N LEU A 84 -13.01 -12.48 -32.46
CA LEU A 84 -13.71 -11.24 -32.10
C LEU A 84 -13.81 -10.33 -33.34
N GLY A 85 -14.98 -10.33 -33.97
CA GLY A 85 -15.38 -9.36 -34.98
C GLY A 85 -16.82 -9.00 -34.67
N PHE A 86 -17.06 -7.74 -34.32
CA PHE A 86 -18.36 -7.18 -34.00
C PHE A 86 -19.40 -7.55 -35.07
N ASN A 87 -20.46 -8.27 -34.69
CA ASN A 87 -21.69 -8.30 -35.46
C ASN A 87 -22.64 -7.27 -34.83
N GLU A 88 -22.52 -6.00 -35.19
CA GLU A 88 -23.52 -4.99 -34.82
C GLU A 88 -24.81 -5.12 -35.65
N GLU A 89 -24.80 -5.83 -36.78
CA GLU A 89 -25.88 -5.73 -37.76
C GLU A 89 -26.99 -6.81 -37.71
N ASP A 90 -26.90 -7.90 -36.94
CA ASP A 90 -27.81 -9.07 -37.15
C ASP A 90 -28.47 -9.69 -35.89
N SER A 91 -28.88 -8.90 -34.89
CA SER A 91 -29.67 -9.41 -33.75
C SER A 91 -31.04 -8.76 -33.56
N ASN A 92 -31.91 -8.88 -34.57
CA ASN A 92 -33.33 -8.46 -34.46
C ASN A 92 -34.20 -9.40 -33.59
N SER A 93 -33.63 -10.46 -32.99
CA SER A 93 -34.35 -11.31 -32.04
C SER A 93 -33.88 -11.06 -30.60
N GLU A 94 -34.83 -10.76 -29.73
CA GLU A 94 -34.62 -10.56 -28.29
C GLU A 94 -33.94 -11.79 -27.62
N THR A 95 -34.07 -12.97 -28.24
CA THR A 95 -33.38 -14.22 -27.89
C THR A 95 -31.86 -14.23 -28.10
N THR A 96 -31.30 -13.40 -29.00
CA THR A 96 -29.86 -13.42 -29.29
C THR A 96 -29.15 -12.14 -28.87
N SER A 97 -29.88 -11.02 -28.75
CA SER A 97 -29.34 -9.73 -28.35
C SER A 97 -28.73 -9.73 -26.94
N ASN A 98 -29.37 -10.39 -25.97
CA ASN A 98 -28.87 -10.44 -24.59
C ASN A 98 -27.70 -11.42 -24.41
N ALA A 99 -27.52 -12.40 -25.31
CA ALA A 99 -26.43 -13.38 -25.18
C ALA A 99 -25.05 -12.72 -25.21
N LYS A 100 -24.91 -11.56 -25.89
CA LYS A 100 -23.65 -10.77 -25.97
C LYS A 100 -23.08 -10.35 -24.62
N PHE A 101 -23.91 -10.27 -23.58
CA PHE A 101 -23.44 -9.88 -22.24
C PHE A 101 -22.55 -10.94 -21.59
N PHE A 102 -22.40 -12.13 -22.21
CA PHE A 102 -21.53 -13.18 -21.69
C PHE A 102 -20.05 -12.72 -21.52
N ASN A 103 -19.61 -11.77 -22.35
CA ASN A 103 -18.29 -11.14 -22.24
C ASN A 103 -18.46 -9.65 -22.01
N LEU A 104 -19.15 -9.29 -20.93
CA LEU A 104 -19.43 -7.92 -20.55
C LEU A 104 -18.16 -7.06 -20.53
N LYS A 105 -18.16 -5.93 -21.23
CA LYS A 105 -17.15 -4.88 -21.10
C LYS A 105 -17.74 -3.73 -20.28
N MET A 106 -17.23 -3.59 -19.06
CA MET A 106 -17.54 -2.46 -18.18
C MET A 106 -16.70 -1.26 -18.61
N LEU A 107 -17.38 -0.13 -18.77
CA LEU A 107 -16.76 1.16 -19.05
C LEU A 107 -16.70 1.96 -17.74
N PRO A 108 -15.76 2.91 -17.63
CA PRO A 108 -15.83 3.95 -16.60
C PRO A 108 -17.21 4.61 -16.63
N ILE A 109 -17.79 4.84 -15.46
CA ILE A 109 -19.10 5.46 -15.29
C ILE A 109 -18.95 6.72 -14.45
N GLU A 110 -19.78 7.72 -14.73
CA GLU A 110 -19.99 8.87 -13.85
C GLU A 110 -21.35 8.67 -13.19
N SER A 111 -21.39 8.52 -11.86
CA SER A 111 -22.65 8.30 -11.14
C SER A 111 -22.58 8.79 -9.69
N SER A 112 -23.70 9.37 -9.24
CA SER A 112 -23.97 9.73 -7.85
C SER A 112 -24.70 8.62 -7.07
N ASN A 113 -24.93 7.45 -7.67
CA ASN A 113 -25.59 6.31 -7.02
C ASN A 113 -24.61 5.16 -6.78
N LEU A 114 -24.42 4.78 -5.51
CA LEU A 114 -23.56 3.66 -5.11
C LEU A 114 -23.94 2.33 -5.80
N ASN A 115 -25.22 2.11 -6.13
CA ASN A 115 -25.65 0.90 -6.83
C ASN A 115 -25.02 0.74 -8.22
N ASP A 116 -24.66 1.83 -8.89
CA ASP A 116 -24.10 1.75 -10.24
C ASP A 116 -22.67 1.18 -10.23
N PHE A 117 -21.99 1.24 -9.08
CA PHE A 117 -20.63 0.70 -8.89
C PHE A 117 -20.60 -0.79 -8.51
N LEU A 118 -21.74 -1.40 -8.17
CA LEU A 118 -21.86 -2.85 -8.04
C LEU A 118 -21.71 -3.54 -9.41
N HIS A 119 -21.11 -4.74 -9.43
CA HIS A 119 -20.92 -5.46 -10.69
C HIS A 119 -22.29 -5.68 -11.38
N PRO A 120 -22.42 -5.60 -12.71
CA PRO A 120 -23.73 -5.68 -13.37
C PRO A 120 -24.53 -6.98 -13.13
N TYR A 121 -23.85 -8.07 -12.77
CA TYR A 121 -24.51 -9.31 -12.33
C TYR A 121 -25.05 -9.25 -10.89
N ASP A 122 -24.65 -8.25 -10.12
CA ASP A 122 -25.17 -7.91 -8.79
C ASP A 122 -26.29 -6.85 -8.84
N THR A 123 -26.54 -6.21 -10.00
CA THR A 123 -27.52 -5.10 -10.17
C THR A 123 -28.68 -5.44 -11.13
N VAL A 124 -29.20 -4.47 -11.90
CA VAL A 124 -30.42 -4.58 -12.74
C VAL A 124 -30.17 -5.34 -14.06
N LEU A 125 -28.95 -5.28 -14.62
CA LEU A 125 -28.55 -6.05 -15.81
C LEU A 125 -28.61 -7.58 -15.57
N LYS A 126 -28.64 -7.99 -14.29
CA LYS A 126 -28.98 -9.33 -13.80
C LYS A 126 -30.26 -9.88 -14.41
N THR A 127 -31.32 -9.09 -14.50
CA THR A 127 -32.66 -9.65 -14.74
C THR A 127 -32.80 -10.20 -16.16
N PRO A 128 -32.48 -9.46 -17.25
CA PRO A 128 -32.71 -9.98 -18.60
C PRO A 128 -31.71 -11.08 -19.03
N PHE A 129 -30.47 -11.03 -18.54
CA PHE A 129 -29.44 -12.01 -18.88
C PHE A 129 -29.51 -13.24 -17.96
N LEU A 130 -29.53 -13.06 -16.63
CA LEU A 130 -29.53 -14.18 -15.70
C LEU A 130 -30.85 -14.92 -15.69
N ASN A 131 -32.02 -14.26 -15.75
CA ASN A 131 -33.29 -15.00 -15.81
C ASN A 131 -33.40 -15.87 -17.07
N ARG A 132 -32.71 -15.47 -18.15
CA ARG A 132 -32.83 -16.15 -19.45
C ARG A 132 -31.80 -17.25 -19.64
N TYR A 133 -30.58 -17.06 -19.16
CA TYR A 133 -29.47 -17.96 -19.48
C TYR A 133 -28.81 -18.61 -18.27
N LYS A 134 -29.08 -18.14 -17.04
CA LYS A 134 -28.58 -18.85 -15.85
C LYS A 134 -29.12 -20.25 -15.88
N SER A 135 -28.22 -21.22 -15.82
CA SER A 135 -28.59 -22.63 -15.80
C SER A 135 -27.96 -23.29 -14.59
N GLU A 136 -28.54 -24.42 -14.19
CA GLU A 136 -27.87 -25.28 -13.24
C GLU A 136 -26.56 -25.81 -13.81
N HIS A 137 -25.67 -26.19 -12.89
CA HIS A 137 -24.38 -26.74 -13.23
C HIS A 137 -24.57 -28.12 -13.91
N PRO A 138 -24.10 -28.31 -15.16
CA PRO A 138 -24.41 -29.51 -15.92
C PRO A 138 -23.47 -30.67 -15.57
N PHE A 139 -24.00 -31.90 -15.61
CA PHE A 139 -23.19 -33.12 -15.45
C PHE A 139 -22.28 -33.42 -16.65
N ALA A 140 -22.62 -32.89 -17.83
CA ALA A 140 -21.83 -33.01 -19.05
C ALA A 140 -22.08 -31.80 -19.96
N LEU A 141 -21.04 -31.35 -20.68
CA LEU A 141 -21.18 -30.26 -21.64
C LEU A 141 -21.45 -30.77 -23.04
N GLU A 142 -22.51 -30.25 -23.64
CA GLU A 142 -22.78 -30.41 -25.07
C GLU A 142 -21.68 -29.73 -25.90
N VAL A 143 -21.24 -30.41 -26.96
CA VAL A 143 -20.37 -29.84 -28.00
C VAL A 143 -21.17 -29.76 -29.28
N LYS A 144 -21.18 -28.59 -29.92
CA LYS A 144 -21.82 -28.33 -31.20
C LYS A 144 -20.77 -27.97 -32.24
N GLU A 145 -21.13 -28.10 -33.51
CA GLU A 145 -20.31 -27.71 -34.64
C GLU A 145 -20.89 -26.45 -35.28
N HIS A 146 -20.04 -25.45 -35.49
CA HIS A 146 -20.37 -24.22 -36.18
C HIS A 146 -20.27 -24.44 -37.70
N ALA A 147 -20.96 -23.62 -38.50
CA ALA A 147 -20.99 -23.74 -39.96
C ALA A 147 -19.61 -23.68 -40.65
N ASN A 148 -18.60 -23.14 -39.95
CA ASN A 148 -17.21 -23.11 -40.43
C ASN A 148 -16.36 -24.32 -40.00
N GLY A 149 -16.99 -25.41 -39.50
CA GLY A 149 -16.34 -26.65 -39.06
C GLY A 149 -15.66 -26.59 -37.68
N ARG A 150 -15.73 -25.44 -36.99
CA ARG A 150 -15.16 -25.30 -35.63
C ARG A 150 -16.16 -25.79 -34.59
N LYS A 151 -15.65 -26.40 -33.51
CA LYS A 151 -16.47 -26.86 -32.39
C LYS A 151 -16.62 -25.77 -31.33
N PHE A 152 -17.80 -25.70 -30.70
CA PHE A 152 -18.07 -24.80 -29.59
C PHE A 152 -18.95 -25.46 -28.53
N ARG A 153 -18.92 -24.88 -27.34
CA ARG A 153 -19.83 -25.25 -26.23
C ARG A 153 -20.80 -24.10 -26.00
N PRO A 154 -22.13 -24.31 -25.95
CA PRO A 154 -23.08 -23.22 -25.74
C PRO A 154 -23.16 -22.80 -24.26
N TYR A 155 -22.02 -22.63 -23.60
CA TYR A 155 -21.94 -22.37 -22.16
C TYR A 155 -20.85 -21.34 -21.85
N GLU A 156 -21.05 -20.63 -20.74
CA GLU A 156 -20.03 -19.79 -20.12
C GLU A 156 -20.04 -19.99 -18.60
N SER A 157 -18.87 -19.83 -17.99
CA SER A 157 -18.70 -19.92 -16.54
C SER A 157 -17.88 -18.73 -16.04
N TYR A 158 -18.26 -18.21 -14.88
CA TYR A 158 -17.61 -17.08 -14.23
C TYR A 158 -17.11 -17.49 -12.87
N LEU A 159 -15.85 -17.15 -12.61
CA LEU A 159 -15.17 -17.43 -11.36
C LEU A 159 -14.81 -16.11 -10.68
N ALA A 160 -14.99 -16.03 -9.36
CA ALA A 160 -14.32 -14.99 -8.60
C ALA A 160 -12.81 -15.19 -8.63
N TYR A 161 -12.05 -14.10 -8.57
CA TYR A 161 -10.59 -14.13 -8.69
C TYR A 161 -9.95 -15.05 -7.66
N TRP A 162 -10.49 -15.17 -6.44
CA TRP A 162 -9.92 -15.98 -5.38
C TRP A 162 -9.90 -17.49 -5.69
N ARG A 163 -10.71 -17.96 -6.67
CA ARG A 163 -10.61 -19.33 -7.20
C ARG A 163 -9.22 -19.61 -7.81
N SER A 164 -8.51 -18.57 -8.21
CA SER A 164 -7.10 -18.65 -8.61
C SER A 164 -6.20 -19.20 -7.50
N TYR A 165 -6.46 -18.87 -6.23
CA TYR A 165 -5.70 -19.40 -5.09
C TYR A 165 -5.86 -20.91 -4.96
N VAL A 166 -7.06 -21.43 -5.21
CA VAL A 166 -7.34 -22.88 -5.22
C VAL A 166 -6.54 -23.56 -6.32
N ILE A 167 -6.56 -23.01 -7.54
CA ILE A 167 -5.77 -23.54 -8.67
C ILE A 167 -4.27 -23.45 -8.38
N PHE A 168 -3.81 -22.33 -7.85
CA PHE A 168 -2.41 -22.12 -7.46
C PHE A 168 -1.96 -23.16 -6.43
N GLU A 169 -2.69 -23.34 -5.33
CA GLU A 169 -2.37 -24.33 -4.30
C GLU A 169 -2.42 -25.75 -4.85
N THR A 170 -3.38 -26.06 -5.74
CA THR A 170 -3.45 -27.36 -6.42
C THR A 170 -2.18 -27.61 -7.24
N VAL A 171 -1.75 -26.62 -8.04
CA VAL A 171 -0.52 -26.71 -8.83
C VAL A 171 0.71 -26.89 -7.94
N GLN A 172 0.80 -26.20 -6.81
CA GLN A 172 1.93 -26.38 -5.89
C GLN A 172 1.91 -27.73 -5.17
N ASN A 173 0.74 -28.23 -4.78
CA ASN A 173 0.60 -29.54 -4.14
C ASN A 173 0.84 -30.70 -5.11
N CYS A 174 0.58 -30.49 -6.41
CA CYS A 174 0.83 -31.45 -7.48
C CYS A 174 2.09 -31.09 -8.29
N LYS A 175 3.03 -30.33 -7.71
CA LYS A 175 4.21 -29.89 -8.43
C LYS A 175 5.05 -31.09 -8.87
N PHE A 176 5.41 -31.13 -10.16
CA PHE A 176 6.13 -32.23 -10.80
C PHE A 176 5.37 -33.56 -10.87
N ILE A 177 4.04 -33.55 -10.78
CA ILE A 177 3.20 -34.75 -10.88
C ILE A 177 3.48 -35.60 -12.12
N ASP A 178 3.82 -34.94 -13.22
CA ASP A 178 4.21 -35.50 -14.51
C ASP A 178 5.52 -36.29 -14.50
N ARG A 179 6.35 -36.13 -13.47
CA ARG A 179 7.61 -36.88 -13.32
C ARG A 179 7.43 -38.23 -12.65
N TYR A 180 6.33 -38.44 -11.92
CA TYR A 180 6.18 -39.62 -11.06
C TYR A 180 4.83 -40.34 -11.20
N LEU A 181 3.88 -39.82 -11.97
CA LEU A 181 2.64 -40.51 -12.35
C LEU A 181 2.46 -40.53 -13.86
N ASP A 182 1.85 -41.60 -14.37
CA ASP A 182 1.33 -41.64 -15.73
C ASP A 182 0.13 -40.68 -15.90
N SER A 183 -0.26 -40.43 -17.15
CA SER A 183 -1.31 -39.44 -17.45
C SER A 183 -2.66 -39.78 -16.81
N GLU A 184 -3.07 -41.04 -16.78
CA GLU A 184 -4.39 -41.42 -16.27
C GLU A 184 -4.46 -41.21 -14.75
N ARG A 185 -3.47 -41.76 -14.03
CA ARG A 185 -3.37 -41.62 -12.57
C ARG A 185 -3.08 -40.18 -12.17
N GLY A 186 -2.25 -39.49 -12.92
CA GLY A 186 -1.90 -38.09 -12.70
C GLY A 186 -3.10 -37.15 -12.84
N ILE A 187 -3.93 -37.34 -13.87
CA ILE A 187 -5.17 -36.56 -14.04
C ILE A 187 -6.13 -36.83 -12.88
N ALA A 188 -6.36 -38.10 -12.52
CA ALA A 188 -7.25 -38.46 -11.43
C ALA A 188 -6.79 -37.87 -10.09
N PHE A 189 -5.48 -37.92 -9.81
CA PHE A 189 -4.89 -37.33 -8.61
C PHE A 189 -5.04 -35.81 -8.58
N PHE A 190 -4.69 -35.12 -9.67
CA PHE A 190 -4.81 -33.66 -9.75
C PHE A 190 -6.25 -33.20 -9.52
N LYS A 191 -7.23 -33.86 -10.18
CA LYS A 191 -8.65 -33.60 -9.99
C LYS A 191 -9.07 -33.78 -8.53
N LYS A 192 -8.69 -34.91 -7.91
CA LYS A 192 -8.97 -35.17 -6.49
C LYS A 192 -8.40 -34.08 -5.58
N THR A 193 -7.13 -33.70 -5.78
CA THR A 193 -6.49 -32.63 -5.00
C THR A 193 -7.21 -31.30 -5.18
N PHE A 194 -7.58 -30.95 -6.41
CA PHE A 194 -8.35 -29.74 -6.70
C PHE A 194 -9.69 -29.74 -5.95
N PHE A 195 -10.46 -30.84 -5.99
CA PHE A 195 -11.76 -30.89 -5.32
C PHE A 195 -11.65 -30.77 -3.81
N CYS A 196 -10.73 -31.51 -3.19
CA CYS A 196 -10.51 -31.41 -1.75
C CYS A 196 -10.13 -29.98 -1.33
N LEU A 197 -9.27 -29.30 -2.10
CA LEU A 197 -8.91 -27.91 -1.85
C LEU A 197 -10.08 -26.97 -2.10
N ASN A 198 -10.82 -27.14 -3.18
CA ASN A 198 -11.95 -26.28 -3.53
C ASN A 198 -13.04 -26.37 -2.45
N GLU A 199 -13.41 -27.57 -2.00
CA GLU A 199 -14.38 -27.75 -0.92
C GLU A 199 -13.89 -27.12 0.39
N PHE A 200 -12.60 -27.29 0.70
CA PHE A 200 -12.00 -26.64 1.88
C PHE A 200 -12.07 -25.12 1.78
N TRP A 201 -11.68 -24.53 0.66
CA TRP A 201 -11.72 -23.09 0.44
C TRP A 201 -13.14 -22.54 0.43
N VAL A 202 -14.08 -23.21 -0.23
CA VAL A 202 -15.49 -22.82 -0.23
C VAL A 202 -16.04 -22.85 1.19
N LYS A 203 -15.80 -23.93 1.94
CA LYS A 203 -16.34 -24.07 3.29
C LYS A 203 -15.79 -23.02 4.27
N ASN A 204 -14.50 -22.70 4.17
CA ASN A 204 -13.84 -21.90 5.19
C ASN A 204 -13.66 -20.43 4.79
N TYR A 205 -13.59 -20.12 3.49
CA TYR A 205 -13.07 -18.85 2.99
C TYR A 205 -13.97 -18.15 1.95
N SER A 206 -15.02 -18.80 1.41
CA SER A 206 -15.81 -18.19 0.33
C SER A 206 -16.42 -16.85 0.71
N ASP A 207 -17.00 -16.76 1.91
CA ASP A 207 -17.72 -15.55 2.34
C ASP A 207 -16.78 -14.37 2.48
N THR A 208 -15.61 -14.60 3.09
CA THR A 208 -14.52 -13.63 3.21
C THR A 208 -14.06 -13.13 1.84
N PHE A 209 -13.71 -14.05 0.93
CA PHE A 209 -13.16 -13.63 -0.36
C PHE A 209 -14.22 -13.09 -1.32
N ASN A 210 -15.49 -13.49 -1.20
CA ASN A 210 -16.60 -12.90 -1.96
C ASN A 210 -16.85 -11.45 -1.53
N ARG A 211 -16.86 -11.17 -0.22
CA ARG A 211 -16.90 -9.79 0.29
C ARG A 211 -15.73 -8.97 -0.23
N ILE A 212 -14.50 -9.49 -0.16
CA ILE A 212 -13.30 -8.80 -0.64
C ILE A 212 -13.34 -8.60 -2.15
N ALA A 213 -13.78 -9.59 -2.94
CA ALA A 213 -13.93 -9.46 -4.39
C ALA A 213 -14.88 -8.34 -4.77
N LEU A 214 -16.04 -8.27 -4.08
CA LEU A 214 -17.01 -7.21 -4.27
C LEU A 214 -16.41 -5.85 -3.90
N TYR A 215 -15.84 -5.73 -2.68
CA TYR A 215 -15.26 -4.47 -2.20
C TYR A 215 -14.14 -3.98 -3.11
N LYS A 216 -13.22 -4.86 -3.55
CA LYS A 216 -12.13 -4.54 -4.48
C LYS A 216 -12.67 -4.04 -5.83
N SER A 217 -13.63 -4.77 -6.40
CA SER A 217 -14.24 -4.38 -7.68
C SER A 217 -14.93 -3.02 -7.56
N PHE A 218 -15.70 -2.84 -6.50
CA PHE A 218 -16.44 -1.62 -6.20
C PHE A 218 -15.53 -0.40 -6.00
N MET A 219 -14.53 -0.53 -5.13
CA MET A 219 -13.57 0.54 -4.85
C MET A 219 -12.74 0.90 -6.08
N THR A 220 -12.38 -0.07 -6.91
CA THR A 220 -11.63 0.20 -8.15
C THR A 220 -12.50 0.98 -9.13
N ARG A 221 -13.79 0.65 -9.25
CA ARG A 221 -14.72 1.40 -10.10
C ARG A 221 -14.97 2.82 -9.61
N ILE A 222 -15.15 3.03 -8.30
CA ILE A 222 -15.30 4.37 -7.73
C ILE A 222 -14.05 5.21 -7.98
N ARG A 223 -12.85 4.65 -7.78
CA ARG A 223 -11.59 5.39 -7.90
C ARG A 223 -11.18 5.70 -9.34
N LEU A 224 -11.61 4.87 -10.29
CA LEU A 224 -11.38 5.09 -11.72
C LEU A 224 -12.56 5.81 -12.41
N ALA A 225 -13.63 6.11 -11.68
CA ALA A 225 -14.72 6.93 -12.17
C ALA A 225 -14.34 8.42 -12.14
N ASN A 226 -14.80 9.17 -13.14
CA ASN A 226 -14.64 10.62 -13.21
C ASN A 226 -15.71 11.36 -12.40
N ASN A 227 -15.97 10.92 -11.16
CA ASN A 227 -17.05 11.50 -10.36
C ASN A 227 -16.69 12.90 -9.85
N THR A 228 -17.63 13.84 -9.97
CA THR A 228 -17.56 15.18 -9.38
C THR A 228 -18.02 15.21 -7.91
N GLU A 229 -18.81 14.22 -7.50
CA GLU A 229 -19.28 14.03 -6.12
C GLU A 229 -18.46 12.94 -5.43
N CYS A 230 -18.03 13.21 -4.19
CA CYS A 230 -17.18 12.32 -3.41
C CYS A 230 -18.02 11.57 -2.36
N PHE A 231 -18.22 10.26 -2.53
CA PHE A 231 -18.70 9.41 -1.44
C PHE A 231 -17.63 9.31 -0.35
N THR A 232 -18.03 9.43 0.90
CA THR A 232 -17.15 9.20 2.04
C THR A 232 -16.86 7.69 2.18
N GLY A 233 -15.73 7.36 2.80
CA GLY A 233 -15.40 5.96 3.10
C GLY A 233 -16.48 5.28 3.96
N GLY A 234 -17.06 6.02 4.91
CA GLY A 234 -18.16 5.57 5.77
C GLY A 234 -19.40 5.14 4.98
N GLU A 235 -19.88 6.00 4.08
CA GLU A 235 -21.05 5.71 3.23
C GLU A 235 -20.81 4.48 2.35
N ILE A 236 -19.62 4.37 1.75
CA ILE A 236 -19.24 3.21 0.94
C ILE A 236 -19.25 1.94 1.78
N SER A 237 -18.65 1.99 2.97
CA SER A 237 -18.55 0.83 3.85
C SER A 237 -19.93 0.34 4.32
N GLU A 238 -20.79 1.26 4.77
CA GLU A 238 -22.15 0.95 5.19
C GLU A 238 -22.97 0.33 4.06
N PHE A 239 -22.88 0.91 2.86
CA PHE A 239 -23.56 0.40 1.67
C PHE A 239 -23.14 -1.04 1.34
N ILE A 240 -21.82 -1.32 1.26
CA ILE A 240 -21.32 -2.65 0.88
C ILE A 240 -21.63 -3.68 1.98
N LEU A 241 -21.49 -3.33 3.27
CA LEU A 241 -21.85 -4.21 4.38
C LEU A 241 -23.33 -4.59 4.35
N SER A 242 -24.20 -3.60 4.13
CA SER A 242 -25.64 -3.82 3.96
C SER A 242 -25.94 -4.74 2.77
N HIS A 243 -25.30 -4.49 1.62
CA HIS A 243 -25.44 -5.32 0.43
C HIS A 243 -25.01 -6.77 0.67
N CYS A 244 -23.91 -6.98 1.40
CA CYS A 244 -23.40 -8.30 1.76
C CYS A 244 -24.12 -8.94 2.96
N LYS A 245 -25.06 -8.23 3.61
CA LYS A 245 -25.67 -8.64 4.88
C LYS A 245 -24.62 -9.04 5.92
N SER A 246 -23.54 -8.28 6.00
CA SER A 246 -22.38 -8.55 6.85
C SER A 246 -22.16 -7.44 7.86
N SER A 247 -21.39 -7.72 8.89
CA SER A 247 -21.11 -6.84 10.01
C SER A 247 -19.63 -6.48 10.11
N ILE A 248 -19.30 -5.49 10.94
CA ILE A 248 -17.91 -5.14 11.27
C ILE A 248 -17.20 -6.34 11.92
N LEU A 249 -17.91 -7.15 12.71
CA LEU A 249 -17.34 -8.36 13.33
C LEU A 249 -16.93 -9.39 12.28
N ASP A 250 -17.69 -9.52 11.19
CA ASP A 250 -17.33 -10.40 10.08
C ASP A 250 -16.04 -9.92 9.42
N LEU A 251 -15.87 -8.60 9.19
CA LEU A 251 -14.63 -8.04 8.65
C LEU A 251 -13.41 -8.29 9.57
N GLN A 252 -13.62 -8.24 10.89
CA GLN A 252 -12.56 -8.54 11.85
C GLN A 252 -12.18 -10.03 11.84
N SER A 253 -13.16 -10.92 11.72
CA SER A 253 -12.93 -12.35 11.53
C SER A 253 -12.18 -12.63 10.23
N ASP A 254 -12.60 -11.98 9.14
CA ASP A 254 -11.97 -12.05 7.82
C ASP A 254 -10.49 -11.65 7.89
N MET A 255 -10.16 -10.57 8.60
CA MET A 255 -8.77 -10.10 8.73
C MET A 255 -7.90 -11.15 9.42
N THR A 256 -8.41 -11.73 10.51
CA THR A 256 -7.73 -12.83 11.21
C THR A 256 -7.48 -14.01 10.28
N LEU A 257 -8.48 -14.36 9.46
CA LEU A 257 -8.41 -15.45 8.51
C LEU A 257 -7.35 -15.21 7.42
N LEU A 258 -7.34 -14.02 6.81
CA LEU A 258 -6.32 -13.67 5.81
C LEU A 258 -4.91 -13.70 6.40
N LEU A 259 -4.72 -13.22 7.64
CA LEU A 259 -3.42 -13.24 8.33
C LEU A 259 -2.96 -14.67 8.69
N LYS A 260 -3.89 -15.60 8.93
CA LYS A 260 -3.60 -17.04 9.09
C LYS A 260 -3.16 -17.68 7.76
N ILE A 261 -3.84 -17.36 6.66
CA ILE A 261 -3.43 -17.81 5.31
C ILE A 261 -2.02 -17.27 4.99
N HIS A 262 -1.80 -15.98 5.22
CA HIS A 262 -0.50 -15.34 5.00
C HIS A 262 0.61 -16.02 5.81
N SER A 263 0.38 -16.28 7.10
CA SER A 263 1.33 -17.01 7.96
C SER A 263 1.66 -18.39 7.39
N THR A 264 0.63 -19.13 6.96
CA THR A 264 0.78 -20.47 6.39
C THR A 264 1.59 -20.45 5.10
N TRP A 265 1.27 -19.55 4.17
CA TRP A 265 1.99 -19.43 2.90
C TRP A 265 3.42 -18.91 3.08
N LYS A 266 3.64 -17.96 4.00
CA LYS A 266 4.99 -17.50 4.35
C LYS A 266 5.84 -18.63 4.91
N ARG A 267 5.27 -19.48 5.76
CA ARG A 267 5.94 -20.69 6.25
C ARG A 267 6.28 -21.64 5.10
N LYS A 268 5.31 -21.93 4.20
CA LYS A 268 5.57 -22.78 3.01
C LYS A 268 6.68 -22.19 2.13
N TYR A 269 6.68 -20.89 1.88
CA TYR A 269 7.74 -20.22 1.12
C TYR A 269 9.11 -20.40 1.78
N ASN A 270 9.21 -20.14 3.09
CA ASN A 270 10.46 -20.22 3.82
C ASN A 270 11.02 -21.65 3.93
N THR A 271 10.15 -22.68 3.94
CA THR A 271 10.59 -24.08 4.14
C THR A 271 10.77 -24.88 2.85
N SER A 272 10.05 -24.57 1.77
CA SER A 272 9.93 -25.47 0.61
C SER A 272 10.79 -25.13 -0.60
N THR A 273 11.58 -24.04 -0.58
CA THR A 273 12.28 -23.46 -1.76
C THR A 273 11.35 -23.11 -2.94
N ILE A 274 10.02 -23.27 -2.80
CA ILE A 274 9.03 -22.95 -3.83
C ILE A 274 8.84 -21.44 -3.88
N THR A 275 9.54 -20.79 -4.81
CA THR A 275 9.47 -19.34 -5.02
C THR A 275 8.12 -18.85 -5.54
N SER A 276 7.28 -19.74 -6.09
CA SER A 276 5.94 -19.40 -6.59
C SER A 276 5.02 -18.82 -5.50
N TYR A 277 5.26 -19.11 -4.22
CA TYR A 277 4.50 -18.52 -3.11
C TYR A 277 4.71 -17.01 -2.94
N VAL A 278 5.80 -16.44 -3.47
CA VAL A 278 6.03 -14.97 -3.41
C VAL A 278 4.88 -14.23 -4.08
N GLN A 279 4.47 -14.66 -5.27
CA GLN A 279 3.40 -14.01 -6.03
C GLN A 279 2.04 -14.14 -5.31
N ALA A 280 1.74 -15.31 -4.77
CA ALA A 280 0.52 -15.53 -3.99
C ALA A 280 0.48 -14.67 -2.72
N ILE A 281 1.60 -14.54 -2.03
CA ILE A 281 1.73 -13.69 -0.83
C ILE A 281 1.52 -12.21 -1.19
N GLU A 282 2.06 -11.73 -2.31
CA GLU A 282 1.85 -10.35 -2.76
C GLU A 282 0.39 -10.07 -3.14
N LEU A 283 -0.29 -11.00 -3.82
CA LEU A 283 -1.71 -10.84 -4.11
C LEU A 283 -2.56 -10.86 -2.83
N LEU A 284 -2.24 -11.74 -1.86
CA LEU A 284 -2.91 -11.79 -0.56
C LEU A 284 -2.66 -10.53 0.28
N LYS A 285 -1.46 -9.93 0.20
CA LYS A 285 -1.18 -8.63 0.82
C LYS A 285 -2.10 -7.54 0.27
N LYS A 286 -2.39 -7.55 -1.04
CA LYS A 286 -3.38 -6.65 -1.64
C LYS A 286 -4.76 -6.88 -1.01
N ASP A 287 -5.19 -8.13 -0.85
CA ASP A 287 -6.48 -8.45 -0.19
C ASP A 287 -6.54 -7.97 1.26
N ILE A 288 -5.47 -8.20 2.02
CA ILE A 288 -5.32 -7.72 3.42
C ILE A 288 -5.35 -6.20 3.46
N TYR A 289 -4.72 -5.51 2.51
CA TYR A 289 -4.77 -4.05 2.42
C TYR A 289 -6.20 -3.55 2.20
N TYR A 290 -6.95 -4.13 1.26
CA TYR A 290 -8.33 -3.69 1.01
C TYR A 290 -9.23 -3.92 2.22
N LEU A 291 -9.02 -5.02 2.96
CA LEU A 291 -9.77 -5.26 4.18
C LEU A 291 -9.36 -4.32 5.33
N PHE A 292 -8.07 -3.98 5.44
CA PHE A 292 -7.59 -2.94 6.35
C PHE A 292 -8.27 -1.60 6.06
N GLU A 293 -8.32 -1.21 4.79
CA GLU A 293 -8.95 0.03 4.35
C GLU A 293 -10.44 0.03 4.66
N TRP A 294 -11.14 -1.08 4.41
CA TRP A 294 -12.55 -1.23 4.72
C TRP A 294 -12.81 -1.11 6.22
N LEU A 295 -12.01 -1.77 7.06
CA LEU A 295 -12.12 -1.61 8.52
C LEU A 295 -11.92 -0.14 8.95
N CYS A 296 -10.99 0.58 8.34
CA CYS A 296 -10.83 2.00 8.63
C CYS A 296 -12.07 2.81 8.22
N TYR A 297 -12.68 2.47 7.09
CA TYR A 297 -13.91 3.09 6.62
C TYR A 297 -15.13 2.80 7.49
N THR A 298 -15.12 1.73 8.30
CA THR A 298 -16.16 1.50 9.33
C THR A 298 -16.06 2.46 10.52
N GLY A 299 -15.04 3.31 10.57
CA GLY A 299 -14.81 4.28 11.65
C GLY A 299 -13.70 3.90 12.64
N MET A 300 -13.02 2.76 12.43
CA MET A 300 -11.83 2.42 13.21
C MET A 300 -10.64 3.27 12.76
N SER A 301 -9.81 3.75 13.68
CA SER A 301 -8.55 4.41 13.33
C SER A 301 -7.52 3.39 12.84
N GLU A 302 -6.57 3.84 12.01
CA GLU A 302 -5.50 2.97 11.51
C GLU A 302 -4.72 2.30 12.66
N THR A 303 -4.45 3.06 13.73
CA THR A 303 -3.75 2.60 14.92
C THR A 303 -4.52 1.49 15.63
N GLU A 304 -5.82 1.68 15.86
CA GLU A 304 -6.67 0.66 16.50
C GLU A 304 -6.70 -0.64 15.68
N VAL A 305 -6.79 -0.52 14.35
CA VAL A 305 -6.76 -1.68 13.45
C VAL A 305 -5.39 -2.38 13.57
N ILE A 306 -4.27 -1.67 13.50
CA ILE A 306 -2.92 -2.26 13.58
C ILE A 306 -2.66 -2.94 14.93
N GLU A 307 -3.06 -2.29 16.04
CA GLU A 307 -2.86 -2.81 17.40
C GLU A 307 -3.68 -4.08 17.64
N LYS A 308 -4.91 -4.16 17.11
CA LYS A 308 -5.78 -5.33 17.25
C LYS A 308 -5.18 -6.63 16.72
N TRP A 309 -4.34 -6.56 15.68
CA TRP A 309 -3.60 -7.71 15.12
C TRP A 309 -2.09 -7.60 15.32
N SER A 310 -1.66 -6.98 16.43
CA SER A 310 -0.29 -7.04 16.93
C SER A 310 -0.17 -8.11 18.02
N TYR A 311 0.99 -8.75 18.14
CA TYR A 311 1.19 -9.69 19.24
C TYR A 311 1.40 -8.93 20.54
N SER A 312 0.87 -9.48 21.63
CA SER A 312 1.27 -9.06 22.97
C SER A 312 2.72 -9.50 23.24
N GLU A 313 3.42 -8.80 24.15
CA GLU A 313 4.80 -9.15 24.53
C GLU A 313 4.91 -10.55 25.14
N ASN A 314 3.79 -11.09 25.65
CA ASN A 314 3.71 -12.37 26.36
C ASN A 314 3.43 -13.57 25.41
N ASP A 315 3.04 -13.34 24.15
CA ASP A 315 2.63 -14.40 23.21
C ASP A 315 3.76 -14.83 22.26
N ARG A 316 4.86 -15.35 22.83
CA ARG A 316 6.01 -15.81 22.03
C ARG A 316 5.88 -17.25 21.50
N GLU A 317 5.02 -18.09 22.09
CA GLU A 317 5.19 -19.54 21.91
C GLU A 317 4.36 -20.23 20.82
N MET A 318 3.23 -19.72 20.31
CA MET A 318 2.62 -20.24 19.06
C MET A 318 1.79 -19.16 18.35
N ARG A 319 2.40 -18.48 17.37
CA ARG A 319 1.75 -17.37 16.66
C ARG A 319 0.98 -17.89 15.44
N GLU A 320 -0.33 -18.09 15.59
CA GLU A 320 -1.19 -18.70 14.55
C GLU A 320 -1.37 -17.84 13.28
N TRP A 321 -1.22 -16.53 13.38
CA TRP A 321 -1.38 -15.57 12.27
C TRP A 321 -0.19 -14.62 12.20
N SER A 322 0.01 -13.92 11.08
CA SER A 322 1.05 -12.86 10.95
C SER A 322 0.59 -11.52 11.55
N GLU A 323 1.48 -10.71 12.13
CA GLU A 323 1.09 -9.35 12.56
C GLU A 323 0.78 -8.46 11.36
N LEU A 324 -0.29 -7.67 11.49
CA LEU A 324 -0.72 -6.78 10.42
C LEU A 324 0.36 -5.76 10.03
N LYS A 325 1.06 -5.17 11.02
CA LYS A 325 2.21 -4.26 10.79
C LYS A 325 3.39 -4.90 10.05
N GLY A 326 3.51 -6.23 10.12
CA GLY A 326 4.56 -6.99 9.44
C GLY A 326 4.15 -7.45 8.04
N VAL A 327 2.84 -7.46 7.75
CA VAL A 327 2.29 -7.78 6.43
C VAL A 327 2.18 -6.52 5.58
N LEU A 328 1.57 -5.47 6.14
CA LEU A 328 1.42 -4.15 5.53
C LEU A 328 2.59 -3.28 5.97
N ASP A 329 3.58 -3.18 5.10
CA ASP A 329 4.90 -2.59 5.37
C ASP A 329 4.86 -1.04 5.39
N PHE A 330 3.97 -0.47 6.21
CA PHE A 330 3.76 0.98 6.30
C PHE A 330 5.04 1.69 6.76
N GLU A 331 5.52 2.61 5.92
CA GLU A 331 6.71 3.39 6.21
C GLU A 331 6.54 4.21 7.50
N GLU A 332 5.34 4.71 7.76
CA GLU A 332 5.03 5.56 8.91
C GLU A 332 5.26 4.84 10.25
N LEU A 333 5.00 3.53 10.31
CA LEU A 333 5.28 2.72 11.49
C LEU A 333 6.79 2.54 11.70
N LYS A 334 7.55 2.35 10.61
CA LYS A 334 9.01 2.28 10.66
C LYS A 334 9.62 3.61 11.06
N PHE A 335 9.08 4.71 10.57
CA PHE A 335 9.52 6.06 10.87
C PHE A 335 9.31 6.39 12.35
N SER A 336 8.11 6.14 12.88
CA SER A 336 7.82 6.36 14.31
C SER A 336 8.73 5.51 15.20
N SER A 337 8.79 4.20 14.97
CA SER A 337 9.63 3.29 15.75
C SER A 337 11.12 3.66 15.68
N SER A 338 11.60 4.07 14.51
CA SER A 338 13.00 4.48 14.32
C SER A 338 13.30 5.83 14.95
N PHE A 339 12.37 6.78 14.89
CA PHE A 339 12.51 8.06 15.56
C PHE A 339 12.67 7.86 17.07
N ILE A 340 11.72 7.16 17.69
CA ILE A 340 11.70 6.90 19.14
C ILE A 340 12.96 6.13 19.57
N LYS A 341 13.41 5.17 18.76
CA LYS A 341 14.58 4.34 19.07
C LYS A 341 15.91 5.09 18.90
N TYR A 342 16.09 5.84 17.80
CA TYR A 342 17.40 6.32 17.39
C TYR A 342 17.67 7.79 17.68
N VAL A 343 16.64 8.64 17.73
CA VAL A 343 16.81 10.07 18.08
C VAL A 343 17.50 10.26 19.44
N PRO A 344 17.17 9.51 20.51
CA PRO A 344 17.88 9.65 21.79
C PRO A 344 19.41 9.47 21.69
N HIS A 345 19.88 8.66 20.74
CA HIS A 345 21.32 8.44 20.53
C HIS A 345 22.04 9.63 19.86
N TYR A 346 21.32 10.41 19.04
CA TYR A 346 21.84 11.63 18.42
C TYR A 346 21.67 12.86 19.31
N SER A 347 20.74 12.78 20.27
CA SER A 347 20.36 13.88 21.16
C SER A 347 20.73 13.61 22.63
N LYS A 348 21.77 12.80 22.90
CA LYS A 348 22.24 12.50 24.27
C LYS A 348 22.52 13.76 25.10
N SER A 349 23.04 14.80 24.46
CA SER A 349 23.28 16.11 25.07
C SER A 349 22.01 16.81 25.56
N LEU A 350 20.82 16.35 25.15
CA LEU A 350 19.51 16.92 25.47
C LEU A 350 18.74 16.11 26.52
N GLU A 351 19.30 15.01 27.05
CA GLU A 351 18.58 14.05 27.90
C GLU A 351 17.97 14.67 29.17
N HIS A 352 18.58 15.72 29.72
CA HIS A 352 18.06 16.47 30.86
C HIS A 352 16.88 17.40 30.54
N GLN A 353 16.72 17.84 29.29
CA GLN A 353 15.71 18.83 28.86
C GLN A 353 14.55 18.18 28.11
N ILE A 354 14.86 17.18 27.29
CA ILE A 354 13.91 16.33 26.59
C ILE A 354 14.13 14.91 27.14
N PRO A 355 13.50 14.59 28.30
CA PRO A 355 13.54 13.24 28.81
C PRO A 355 13.06 12.27 27.74
N SER A 356 13.59 11.05 27.75
CA SER A 356 13.24 10.02 26.77
C SER A 356 11.73 9.80 26.60
N CYS A 357 10.96 9.99 27.67
CA CYS A 357 9.49 9.90 27.68
C CYS A 357 8.77 10.98 26.85
N ARG A 358 9.46 12.06 26.45
CA ARG A 358 8.88 13.15 25.64
C ARG A 358 9.04 12.95 24.13
N TYR A 359 9.89 12.04 23.65
CA TYR A 359 10.11 11.88 22.20
C TYR A 359 8.85 11.43 21.45
N THR A 360 8.02 10.57 22.05
CA THR A 360 6.72 10.19 21.46
C THR A 360 5.80 11.40 21.30
N GLN A 361 5.71 12.25 22.34
CA GLN A 361 4.89 13.47 22.30
C GLN A 361 5.38 14.46 21.24
N ILE A 362 6.72 14.62 21.11
CA ILE A 362 7.31 15.47 20.08
C ILE A 362 7.06 14.89 18.68
N TYR A 363 7.18 13.56 18.51
CA TYR A 363 6.88 12.92 17.23
C TYR A 363 5.43 13.12 16.83
N ASP A 364 4.48 12.91 17.74
CA ASP A 364 3.05 13.09 17.47
C ASP A 364 2.71 14.56 17.15
N TYR A 365 3.35 15.51 17.84
CA TYR A 365 3.25 16.92 17.51
C TYR A 365 3.79 17.20 16.10
N LEU A 366 4.99 16.74 15.79
CA LEU A 366 5.61 16.94 14.49
C LEU A 366 4.84 16.27 13.34
N LYS A 367 4.25 15.09 13.59
CA LYS A 367 3.42 14.33 12.63
C LYS A 367 2.19 15.11 12.18
N SER A 368 1.73 16.10 12.95
CA SER A 368 0.63 16.97 12.56
C SER A 368 0.98 17.93 11.40
N PHE A 369 2.27 18.16 11.15
CA PHE A 369 2.76 19.04 10.07
C PHE A 369 2.98 18.27 8.77
N GLY A 370 2.43 18.78 7.67
CA GLY A 370 2.56 18.15 6.35
C GLY A 370 4.02 18.04 5.90
N SER A 371 4.83 19.04 6.22
CA SER A 371 6.28 19.06 5.91
C SER A 371 7.13 18.08 6.71
N PHE A 372 6.64 17.51 7.81
CA PHE A 372 7.41 16.57 8.61
C PHE A 372 7.56 15.21 7.94
N SER A 373 6.59 14.78 7.12
CA SER A 373 6.65 13.47 6.44
C SER A 373 7.89 13.32 5.53
N PRO A 374 8.22 14.27 4.65
CA PRO A 374 9.49 14.23 3.91
C PRO A 374 10.73 14.29 4.80
N TRP A 375 10.67 15.05 5.91
CA TRP A 375 11.79 15.18 6.84
C TRP A 375 12.13 13.86 7.53
N ILE A 376 11.11 13.16 8.06
CA ILE A 376 11.32 11.91 8.80
C ILE A 376 11.80 10.77 7.88
N ARG A 377 11.33 10.76 6.62
CA ARG A 377 11.86 9.84 5.60
C ARG A 377 13.35 10.08 5.37
N GLY A 378 13.74 11.34 5.16
CA GLY A 378 15.15 11.73 5.02
C GLY A 378 15.98 11.32 6.23
N PHE A 379 15.49 11.55 7.46
CA PHE A 379 16.15 11.11 8.69
C PHE A 379 16.34 9.60 8.74
N TYR A 380 15.29 8.83 8.43
CA TYR A 380 15.34 7.37 8.45
C TYR A 380 16.36 6.81 7.44
N ASP A 381 16.34 7.32 6.21
CA ASP A 381 17.26 6.89 5.14
C ASP A 381 18.70 7.31 5.43
N LEU A 382 18.90 8.51 5.98
CA LEU A 382 20.21 8.99 6.41
C LEU A 382 20.76 8.17 7.59
N HIS A 383 19.94 7.87 8.59
CA HIS A 383 20.34 7.00 9.70
C HIS A 383 20.78 5.63 9.19
N LYS A 384 20.03 5.01 8.27
CA LYS A 384 20.43 3.75 7.64
C LYS A 384 21.75 3.88 6.87
N SER A 385 21.92 4.96 6.12
CA SER A 385 23.09 5.17 5.28
C SER A 385 24.37 5.37 6.10
N ILE A 386 24.34 6.25 7.11
CA ILE A 386 25.50 6.54 7.97
C ILE A 386 25.90 5.34 8.83
N ASN A 387 24.92 4.51 9.24
CA ASN A 387 25.19 3.36 10.12
C ASN A 387 25.36 2.04 9.36
N ASN A 388 25.46 2.05 8.03
CA ASN A 388 25.66 0.84 7.23
C ASN A 388 27.12 0.37 7.29
N LYS A 389 27.43 -0.55 8.21
CA LYS A 389 28.79 -1.09 8.45
C LYS A 389 29.23 -2.18 7.45
N THR A 390 28.77 -2.15 6.20
CA THR A 390 29.17 -3.14 5.20
C THR A 390 30.60 -2.86 4.70
N HIS A 391 31.43 -3.90 4.64
CA HIS A 391 32.85 -3.78 4.24
C HIS A 391 33.02 -3.42 2.75
N ILE A 392 32.01 -3.71 1.92
CA ILE A 392 32.01 -3.42 0.49
C ILE A 392 30.65 -2.79 0.16
N GLN A 393 30.67 -1.52 -0.26
CA GLN A 393 29.49 -0.82 -0.76
C GLN A 393 29.54 -0.81 -2.29
N LEU A 394 28.79 -1.72 -2.91
CA LEU A 394 28.63 -1.77 -4.38
C LEU A 394 27.59 -0.77 -4.89
N ILE A 395 26.85 -0.15 -3.97
CA ILE A 395 25.88 0.91 -4.24
C ILE A 395 26.36 2.13 -3.47
N GLN A 396 26.60 3.24 -4.19
CA GLN A 396 27.02 4.49 -3.57
C GLN A 396 25.95 4.98 -2.59
N SER A 397 26.37 5.26 -1.35
CA SER A 397 25.49 5.85 -0.35
C SER A 397 25.08 7.26 -0.79
N ARG A 398 23.78 7.57 -0.65
CA ARG A 398 23.21 8.89 -0.97
C ARG A 398 23.15 9.76 0.28
N VAL A 399 24.28 9.86 1.00
CA VAL A 399 24.35 10.59 2.28
C VAL A 399 24.10 12.07 2.03
N ILE A 400 24.76 12.63 1.01
CA ILE A 400 24.63 14.04 0.68
C ILE A 400 23.20 14.43 0.27
N ASP A 401 22.53 13.63 -0.58
CA ASP A 401 21.17 13.89 -1.03
C ASP A 401 20.20 13.99 0.17
N ASN A 402 20.39 13.11 1.15
CA ASN A 402 19.58 13.08 2.36
C ASN A 402 19.93 14.23 3.33
N LEU A 403 21.19 14.66 3.40
CA LEU A 403 21.61 15.84 4.18
C LEU A 403 21.04 17.15 3.60
N LEU A 404 21.10 17.29 2.28
CA LEU A 404 20.46 18.37 1.53
C LEU A 404 18.96 18.40 1.84
N LEU A 405 18.29 17.25 1.70
CA LEU A 405 16.85 17.11 1.98
C LEU A 405 16.52 17.48 3.42
N ILE A 406 17.21 16.92 4.42
CA ILE A 406 16.96 17.22 5.84
C ILE A 406 17.21 18.69 6.13
N SER A 407 18.28 19.31 5.61
CA SER A 407 18.60 20.71 5.89
C SER A 407 17.50 21.64 5.38
N ILE A 408 17.03 21.43 4.14
CA ILE A 408 15.94 22.22 3.55
C ILE A 408 14.62 21.93 4.28
N ARG A 409 14.30 20.66 4.55
CA ARG A 409 13.03 20.29 5.19
C ARG A 409 12.97 20.75 6.64
N THR A 410 14.10 20.84 7.35
CA THR A 410 14.15 21.37 8.72
C THR A 410 13.64 22.81 8.75
N GLU A 411 14.07 23.64 7.80
CA GLU A 411 13.57 25.01 7.66
C GLU A 411 12.06 25.06 7.42
N ILE A 412 11.54 24.21 6.52
CA ILE A 412 10.12 24.16 6.18
C ILE A 412 9.27 23.74 7.39
N VAL A 413 9.73 22.75 8.16
CA VAL A 413 9.04 22.34 9.39
C VAL A 413 9.06 23.46 10.44
N ILE A 414 10.19 24.15 10.61
CA ILE A 414 10.30 25.31 11.53
C ILE A 414 9.33 26.42 11.12
N ARG A 415 9.14 26.66 9.82
CA ARG A 415 8.14 27.63 9.29
C ARG A 415 6.72 27.25 9.70
N GLU A 416 6.33 25.98 9.51
CA GLU A 416 5.01 25.49 9.92
C GLU A 416 4.81 25.58 11.44
N ILE A 417 5.84 25.23 12.23
CA ILE A 417 5.80 25.39 13.69
C ILE A 417 5.59 26.86 14.06
N PHE A 418 6.34 27.79 13.45
CA PHE A 418 6.20 29.22 13.69
C PHE A 418 4.78 29.70 13.37
N SER A 419 4.22 29.31 12.22
CA SER A 419 2.84 29.65 11.86
C SER A 419 1.83 29.09 12.84
N SER A 420 2.03 27.86 13.31
CA SER A 420 1.16 27.21 14.30
C SER A 420 1.16 27.94 15.64
N ILE A 421 2.30 28.45 16.12
CA ILE A 421 2.35 29.16 17.40
C ILE A 421 2.01 30.66 17.28
N SER A 422 2.30 31.30 16.14
CA SER A 422 1.99 32.72 15.92
C SER A 422 0.53 32.95 15.52
N ASN A 423 -0.15 31.95 14.97
CA ASN A 423 -1.42 32.08 14.23
C ASN A 423 -1.32 33.04 13.02
N GLU A 424 -0.12 33.24 12.48
CA GLU A 424 0.15 34.09 11.32
C GLU A 424 0.86 33.30 10.20
N PRO A 425 0.72 33.72 8.93
CA PRO A 425 1.52 33.16 7.84
C PRO A 425 3.02 33.32 8.11
N SER A 426 3.81 32.28 7.83
CA SER A 426 5.25 32.32 8.08
C SER A 426 5.94 33.27 7.09
N PRO A 427 6.79 34.21 7.55
CA PRO A 427 7.58 35.08 6.67
C PRO A 427 8.52 34.30 5.76
N ASP A 428 8.77 34.74 4.52
CA ASP A 428 9.68 34.07 3.57
C ASP A 428 11.15 34.05 4.01
N ASP A 429 11.60 35.01 4.80
CA ASP A 429 12.97 35.04 5.33
C ASP A 429 13.08 34.26 6.64
N LEU A 430 13.96 33.25 6.68
CA LEU A 430 14.23 32.44 7.86
C LEU A 430 14.73 33.30 9.04
N ARG A 431 15.45 34.39 8.76
CA ARG A 431 15.89 35.31 9.81
C ARG A 431 14.72 35.93 10.56
N THR A 432 13.69 36.35 9.82
CA THR A 432 12.49 36.98 10.37
C THR A 432 11.74 36.01 11.28
N ILE A 433 11.74 34.72 10.97
CA ILE A 433 11.19 33.68 11.84
C ILE A 433 11.94 33.63 13.16
N PHE A 434 13.28 33.56 13.13
CA PHE A 434 14.09 33.53 14.35
C PHE A 434 14.02 34.82 15.17
N LEU A 435 13.77 35.98 14.55
CA LEU A 435 13.45 37.25 15.24
C LEU A 435 12.06 37.24 15.88
N GLY A 436 11.12 36.51 15.29
CA GLY A 436 9.73 36.43 15.76
C GLY A 436 9.53 35.43 16.89
N LEU A 437 10.23 34.28 16.86
CA LEU A 437 10.12 33.20 17.85
C LEU A 437 10.19 33.67 19.33
N PRO A 438 11.11 34.56 19.73
CA PRO A 438 11.18 35.08 21.10
C PRO A 438 9.86 35.63 21.67
N LYS A 439 8.99 36.21 20.82
CA LYS A 439 7.73 36.81 21.26
C LYS A 439 6.72 35.79 21.81
N PHE A 440 6.90 34.52 21.46
CA PHE A 440 6.00 33.44 21.83
C PHE A 440 6.58 32.52 22.90
N ILE A 441 7.87 32.65 23.20
CA ILE A 441 8.57 31.81 24.17
C ILE A 441 8.64 32.55 25.49
N GLN A 442 8.13 31.93 26.57
CA GLN A 442 8.15 32.52 27.91
C GLN A 442 9.51 32.41 28.61
N ASP A 443 10.40 31.55 28.11
CA ASP A 443 11.73 31.34 28.65
C ASP A 443 12.73 32.37 28.12
N ASP A 444 13.16 33.29 28.99
CA ASP A 444 14.16 34.33 28.69
C ASP A 444 15.49 33.73 28.19
N ILE A 445 15.83 32.53 28.66
CA ILE A 445 17.04 31.80 28.27
C ILE A 445 16.96 31.46 26.78
N SER A 446 15.91 30.76 26.36
CA SER A 446 15.65 30.40 24.95
C SER A 446 15.46 31.64 24.07
N ALA A 447 14.71 32.64 24.53
CA ALA A 447 14.52 33.90 23.81
C ALA A 447 15.85 34.61 23.51
N SER A 448 16.79 34.60 24.47
CA SER A 448 18.12 35.19 24.27
C SER A 448 18.96 34.47 23.20
N VAL A 449 18.82 33.15 23.06
CA VAL A 449 19.49 32.35 22.02
C VAL A 449 18.97 32.76 20.64
N PHE A 450 17.65 32.83 20.47
CA PHE A 450 17.01 33.22 19.21
C PHE A 450 17.29 34.68 18.80
N ASN A 451 17.29 35.60 19.76
CA ASN A 451 17.70 36.99 19.51
C ASN A 451 19.15 37.08 19.05
N ARG A 452 20.03 36.25 19.63
CA ARG A 452 21.46 36.28 19.31
C ARG A 452 21.80 35.61 18.00
N ILE A 453 21.11 34.53 17.61
CA ILE A 453 21.34 33.90 16.30
C ILE A 453 20.89 34.83 15.17
N SER A 454 19.79 35.56 15.38
CA SER A 454 19.21 36.47 14.39
C SER A 454 19.82 37.87 14.37
N ASP A 455 20.77 38.16 15.29
CA ASP A 455 21.59 39.36 15.27
C ASP A 455 22.33 39.51 13.93
N ASN A 456 22.48 40.75 13.47
CA ASN A 456 23.01 41.01 12.12
C ASN A 456 24.46 40.57 11.95
N ALA A 457 25.28 40.65 13.02
CA ALA A 457 26.67 40.22 12.95
C ALA A 457 26.74 38.68 12.85
N ASN A 458 26.04 37.98 13.74
CA ASN A 458 26.03 36.51 13.76
C ASN A 458 25.36 35.92 12.52
N TRP A 459 24.22 36.46 12.07
CA TRP A 459 23.50 35.94 10.91
C TRP A 459 24.35 35.98 9.63
N LYS A 460 25.13 37.06 9.44
CA LYS A 460 26.03 37.19 8.27
C LYS A 460 27.10 36.11 8.23
N LEU A 461 27.53 35.58 9.37
CA LEU A 461 28.54 34.53 9.45
C LEU A 461 28.04 33.19 8.89
N THR A 462 26.72 32.97 8.82
CA THR A 462 26.13 31.74 8.27
C THR A 462 26.12 31.67 6.74
N LYS A 463 26.43 32.76 6.03
CA LYS A 463 26.27 32.87 4.56
C LYS A 463 27.38 32.23 3.72
N LEU A 464 28.45 31.72 4.34
CA LEU A 464 29.57 31.03 3.66
C LEU A 464 30.11 31.75 2.41
N ASN A 465 30.31 33.08 2.49
CA ASN A 465 30.84 33.87 1.36
C ASN A 465 32.25 33.44 0.88
N GLU A 466 32.93 32.55 1.61
CA GLU A 466 34.27 32.03 1.33
C GLU A 466 34.23 30.51 1.35
N ARG A 467 35.15 29.85 0.63
CA ARG A 467 35.30 28.39 0.65
C ARG A 467 36.24 27.98 1.80
N SER A 468 35.70 27.75 2.98
CA SER A 468 36.47 27.33 4.16
C SER A 468 36.67 25.81 4.21
N GLU A 469 37.77 25.34 4.79
CA GLU A 469 37.97 23.89 5.00
C GLU A 469 36.94 23.28 5.97
N ASP A 470 36.56 24.03 7.01
CA ASP A 470 35.43 23.70 7.87
C ASP A 470 34.30 24.71 7.62
N ILE A 471 33.13 24.20 7.20
CA ILE A 471 31.94 25.04 6.96
C ILE A 471 31.42 25.68 8.26
N PHE A 472 31.79 25.16 9.43
CA PHE A 472 31.41 25.70 10.73
C PHE A 472 32.49 26.59 11.37
N SER A 473 33.60 26.85 10.68
CA SER A 473 34.74 27.61 11.21
C SER A 473 34.38 29.01 11.75
N LYS A 474 33.34 29.66 11.21
CA LYS A 474 32.89 30.98 11.65
C LYS A 474 32.15 30.99 12.99
N LEU A 475 31.81 29.81 13.53
CA LEU A 475 31.13 29.67 14.81
C LEU A 475 31.95 30.28 15.96
N SER A 476 33.28 30.11 15.96
CA SER A 476 34.16 30.67 17.02
C SER A 476 34.22 32.19 17.00
N SER A 477 33.82 32.83 15.88
CA SER A 477 33.78 34.29 15.73
C SER A 477 32.43 34.88 16.14
N CYS A 478 31.44 34.06 16.49
CA CYS A 478 30.13 34.52 16.91
C CYS A 478 30.19 35.20 18.28
N ASN A 479 29.45 36.29 18.42
CA ASN A 479 29.29 36.96 19.72
C ASN A 479 28.23 36.21 20.54
N THR A 480 28.66 35.34 21.44
CA THR A 480 27.81 34.69 22.45
C THR A 480 27.76 35.52 23.74
N GLY A 481 26.71 35.40 24.56
CA GLY A 481 26.67 36.10 25.85
C GLY A 481 27.77 35.62 26.81
N LYS A 482 28.42 36.55 27.52
CA LYS A 482 29.54 36.25 28.44
C LYS A 482 29.16 35.27 29.56
N ASN A 483 27.92 35.34 30.03
CA ASN A 483 27.40 34.52 31.14
C ASN A 483 26.43 33.43 30.67
N TRP A 484 26.50 33.01 29.41
CA TRP A 484 25.62 31.98 28.89
C TRP A 484 25.91 30.61 29.52
N SER A 485 24.84 29.90 29.87
CA SER A 485 24.90 28.51 30.28
C SER A 485 25.44 27.63 29.15
N ASN A 486 25.93 26.43 29.49
CA ASN A 486 26.37 25.46 28.49
C ASN A 486 25.24 25.09 27.52
N GLU A 487 24.00 25.08 28.00
CA GLU A 487 22.81 24.85 27.20
C GLU A 487 22.58 25.96 26.16
N GLN A 488 22.64 27.23 26.56
CA GLN A 488 22.47 28.35 25.63
C GLN A 488 23.51 28.32 24.52
N LYS A 489 24.77 28.05 24.89
CA LYS A 489 25.86 27.90 23.91
C LYS A 489 25.59 26.72 22.98
N TYR A 490 25.20 25.57 23.52
CA TYR A 490 24.90 24.39 22.74
C TYR A 490 23.80 24.64 21.69
N PHE A 491 22.65 25.19 22.08
CA PHE A 491 21.56 25.43 21.12
C PHE A 491 21.87 26.54 20.14
N PHE A 492 22.59 27.57 20.55
CA PHE A 492 23.12 28.56 19.62
C PHE A 492 23.99 27.89 18.55
N GLU A 493 24.91 27.02 18.95
CA GLU A 493 25.77 26.28 18.03
C GLU A 493 24.97 25.37 17.09
N GLN A 494 24.02 24.60 17.61
CA GLN A 494 23.21 23.69 16.76
C GLN A 494 22.37 24.47 15.74
N ILE A 495 21.72 25.57 16.16
CA ILE A 495 20.91 26.38 15.25
C ILE A 495 21.82 27.08 14.22
N PHE A 496 22.98 27.59 14.65
CA PHE A 496 23.96 28.19 13.74
C PHE A 496 24.46 27.20 12.69
N LYS A 497 24.84 26.00 13.12
CA LYS A 497 25.29 24.92 12.24
C LYS A 497 24.18 24.48 11.29
N PHE A 498 22.94 24.37 11.75
CA PHE A 498 21.78 24.11 10.88
C PHE A 498 21.64 25.17 9.79
N ILE A 499 21.59 26.47 10.14
CA ILE A 499 21.43 27.56 9.17
C ILE A 499 22.61 27.58 8.19
N THR A 500 23.82 27.37 8.69
CA THR A 500 25.04 27.32 7.87
C THR A 500 25.01 26.13 6.91
N SER A 501 24.56 24.96 7.35
CA SER A 501 24.40 23.77 6.50
C SER A 501 23.36 24.00 5.41
N ARG A 502 22.22 24.59 5.76
CA ARG A 502 21.18 24.98 4.79
C ARG A 502 21.74 25.94 3.75
N ASN A 503 22.48 26.97 4.16
CA ASN A 503 23.10 27.92 3.24
C ASN A 503 24.21 27.29 2.38
N TYR A 504 24.99 26.37 2.96
CA TYR A 504 25.95 25.55 2.21
C TYR A 504 25.26 24.86 1.04
N PHE A 505 24.22 24.07 1.33
CA PHE A 505 23.49 23.31 0.33
C PHE A 505 22.73 24.17 -0.69
N ALA A 506 22.44 25.42 -0.36
CA ALA A 506 21.79 26.36 -1.29
C ALA A 506 22.77 26.98 -2.30
N HIS A 507 24.07 27.07 -1.97
CA HIS A 507 25.01 27.94 -2.69
C HIS A 507 26.38 27.31 -3.00
N HIS A 508 26.67 26.13 -2.47
CA HIS A 508 27.99 25.52 -2.50
C HIS A 508 27.93 24.01 -2.74
N TYR A 509 29.06 23.46 -3.21
CA TYR A 509 29.26 22.02 -3.44
C TYR A 509 30.69 21.53 -3.11
N TYR A 510 31.55 22.41 -2.56
CA TYR A 510 33.00 22.17 -2.47
C TYR A 510 33.41 21.18 -1.36
N LYS A 511 32.47 20.75 -0.51
CA LYS A 511 32.63 19.74 0.55
C LYS A 511 31.75 18.51 0.31
N ASP A 512 31.20 18.37 -0.90
CA ASP A 512 30.23 17.31 -1.19
C ASP A 512 30.81 15.91 -1.03
N GLU A 513 32.08 15.70 -1.39
CA GLU A 513 32.76 14.41 -1.19
C GLU A 513 32.88 14.07 0.30
N GLU A 514 33.29 15.03 1.12
CA GLU A 514 33.39 14.87 2.58
C GLU A 514 32.03 14.67 3.24
N LEU A 515 31.00 15.39 2.80
CA LEU A 515 29.63 15.24 3.27
C LEU A 515 28.99 13.93 2.82
N ASN A 516 29.46 13.35 1.72
CA ASN A 516 28.98 12.05 1.25
C ASN A 516 29.70 10.85 1.89
N ASP A 517 30.85 11.08 2.54
CA ASP A 517 31.58 10.06 3.26
C ASP A 517 30.96 9.79 4.64
N GLN A 518 30.50 8.54 4.84
CA GLN A 518 29.91 8.06 6.09
C GLN A 518 30.89 8.06 7.28
N VAL A 519 32.19 8.04 7.03
CA VAL A 519 33.23 8.05 8.08
C VAL A 519 33.51 9.48 8.56
N ASN A 520 33.26 10.47 7.72
CA ASN A 520 33.50 11.87 8.05
C ASN A 520 32.49 12.36 9.09
N SER A 521 32.98 13.01 10.15
CA SER A 521 32.13 13.56 11.22
C SER A 521 31.21 14.68 10.74
N LEU A 522 31.57 15.37 9.66
CA LEU A 522 30.83 16.52 9.14
C LEU A 522 29.38 16.17 8.77
N ALA A 523 29.17 15.04 8.10
CA ALA A 523 27.84 14.53 7.77
C ALA A 523 26.98 14.33 9.03
N ARG A 524 27.60 13.77 10.09
CA ARG A 524 26.94 13.55 11.38
C ARG A 524 26.63 14.87 12.10
N ASP A 525 27.54 15.83 12.05
CA ASP A 525 27.35 17.15 12.66
C ASP A 525 26.17 17.89 12.03
N VAL A 526 26.08 17.90 10.69
CA VAL A 526 24.93 18.48 9.97
C VAL A 526 23.62 17.83 10.40
N LEU A 527 23.57 16.48 10.43
CA LEU A 527 22.38 15.74 10.88
C LEU A 527 21.98 16.11 12.31
N VAL A 528 22.93 16.08 13.24
CA VAL A 528 22.70 16.37 14.67
C VAL A 528 22.21 17.81 14.84
N SER A 529 22.80 18.77 14.12
CA SER A 529 22.39 20.17 14.18
C SER A 529 20.99 20.40 13.64
N CYS A 530 20.61 19.75 12.53
CA CYS A 530 19.24 19.81 12.01
C CYS A 530 18.23 19.19 12.99
N LEU A 531 18.52 17.98 13.48
CA LEU A 531 17.66 17.26 14.42
C LEU A 531 17.48 18.03 15.73
N ASN A 532 18.56 18.48 16.35
CA ASN A 532 18.50 19.12 17.67
C ASN A 532 17.88 20.51 17.60
N SER A 533 18.08 21.25 16.49
CA SER A 533 17.35 22.50 16.25
C SER A 533 15.84 22.27 16.15
N LEU A 534 15.43 21.24 15.40
CA LEU A 534 14.02 20.88 15.25
C LEU A 534 13.40 20.45 16.58
N LEU A 535 14.08 19.57 17.32
CA LEU A 535 13.61 19.07 18.62
C LEU A 535 13.46 20.19 19.63
N TYR A 536 14.43 21.09 19.71
CA TYR A 536 14.41 22.22 20.64
C TYR A 536 13.23 23.16 20.37
N ILE A 537 13.05 23.57 19.11
CA ILE A 537 11.95 24.44 18.70
C ILE A 537 10.59 23.75 18.94
N SER A 538 10.49 22.45 18.67
CA SER A 538 9.27 21.67 18.90
C SER A 538 8.94 21.52 20.39
N ALA A 539 9.94 21.30 21.23
CA ALA A 539 9.79 21.21 22.67
C ALA A 539 9.30 22.55 23.27
N LEU A 540 9.80 23.68 22.77
CA LEU A 540 9.31 25.00 23.19
C LEU A 540 7.89 25.26 22.67
N ALA A 541 7.60 24.95 21.41
CA ALA A 541 6.29 25.16 20.81
C ALA A 541 5.17 24.36 21.52
N THR A 542 5.43 23.11 21.88
CA THR A 542 4.47 22.28 22.64
C THR A 542 4.14 22.87 24.02
N GLN A 543 5.10 23.52 24.69
CA GLN A 543 4.84 24.23 25.96
C GLN A 543 3.92 25.44 25.76
N VAL A 544 4.15 26.23 24.70
CA VAL A 544 3.31 27.38 24.35
C VAL A 544 1.86 26.95 24.09
N ILE A 545 1.67 25.87 23.34
CA ILE A 545 0.34 25.32 23.04
C ILE A 545 -0.36 24.80 24.31
N ALA A 546 0.37 24.09 25.17
CA ALA A 546 -0.17 23.59 26.43
C ALA A 546 -0.61 24.72 27.37
N TRP A 547 0.11 25.85 27.37
CA TRP A 547 -0.25 27.02 28.16
C TRP A 547 -1.53 27.71 27.66
N ARG A 548 -1.69 27.90 26.34
CA ARG A 548 -2.91 28.51 25.77
C ARG A 548 -4.20 27.71 26.01
N LYS A 549 -4.10 26.43 26.34
CA LYS A 549 -5.24 25.55 26.65
C LYS A 549 -5.66 25.59 28.13
N LYS A 550 -4.85 26.20 28.99
CA LYS A 550 -5.19 26.49 30.40
C LYS A 550 -5.77 27.89 30.49
#